data_AF-A0AB36WQC8-F1
#
_entry.id   AF-A0AB36WQC8-F1
#
_cell.length_a   1.000
_cell.length_b   1.000
_cell.length_c   1.000
_cell.angle_alpha   90.00
_cell.angle_beta   90.00
_cell.angle_gamma   90.00
#
_symmetry.space_group_name_H-M   'P 1'
#
loop_
_entity.id
_entity.type
_entity.pdbx_description
1 polymer ?
#
loop_
_entity_poly.entity_id
_entity_poly.type
_entity_poly.pdbx_seq_one_letter_code
_entity_poly.pdbx_strand_id
1 'polypeptide(L)'
;MSNNDLVNEVIDRLKNEGFLMITDEFIDQLIITLHANVTAINSLTEIVEVENKMLALRGSLPTGSRQVDSLKGLSTRIAEIAFNVEGVRDEQR
;
A
#
# COMPACT_ATOMS: atom_id res chain seq x y z
N MET A 1 -15.74 -30.91 23.02
CA MET A 1 -15.18 -29.85 22.17
C MET A 1 -16.34 -29.09 21.57
N SER A 2 -16.29 -27.76 21.61
CA SER A 2 -17.21 -26.94 20.84
C SER A 2 -16.81 -26.98 19.36
N ASN A 3 -17.74 -26.68 18.46
CA ASN A 3 -17.41 -26.56 17.03
C ASN A 3 -16.33 -25.50 16.76
N ASN A 4 -16.26 -24.43 17.58
CA ASN A 4 -15.25 -23.39 17.42
C ASN A 4 -13.84 -23.88 17.79
N ASP A 5 -13.74 -24.79 18.77
CA ASP A 5 -12.44 -25.37 19.16
C ASP A 5 -11.88 -26.22 18.02
N LEU A 6 -12.75 -27.00 17.37
CA LEU A 6 -12.38 -27.84 16.23
C LEU A 6 -11.97 -26.99 15.01
N VAL A 7 -12.70 -25.91 14.72
CA VAL A 7 -12.39 -25.02 13.60
C VAL A 7 -11.03 -24.34 13.80
N ASN A 8 -10.75 -23.84 15.01
CA ASN A 8 -9.46 -23.21 15.31
C ASN A 8 -8.31 -24.21 15.19
N GLU A 9 -8.47 -25.43 15.72
CA GLU A 9 -7.47 -26.49 15.60
C GLU A 9 -7.18 -26.87 14.14
N VAL A 10 -8.21 -26.97 13.29
CA VAL A 10 -8.05 -27.24 11.86
C VAL A 10 -7.32 -26.09 11.17
N ILE A 11 -7.65 -24.84 11.48
CA ILE A 11 -6.97 -23.66 10.93
C ILE A 11 -5.49 -23.65 11.32
N ASP A 12 -5.17 -23.93 12.59
CA ASP A 12 -3.79 -23.94 13.07
C ASP A 12 -2.96 -25.06 12.42
N ARG A 13 -3.56 -26.25 12.22
CA ARG A 13 -2.90 -27.34 11.48
C ARG A 13 -2.64 -26.95 10.02
N LEU A 14 -3.62 -26.36 9.33
CA LEU A 14 -3.46 -25.91 7.95
C LEU A 14 -2.42 -24.79 7.81
N LYS A 15 -2.28 -23.91 8.80
CA LYS A 15 -1.20 -22.93 8.87
C LYS A 15 0.17 -23.60 9.05
N ASN A 16 0.29 -24.54 9.98
CA ASN A 16 1.54 -25.26 10.26
C ASN A 16 2.01 -26.12 9.07
N GLU A 17 1.08 -26.63 8.28
CA GLU A 17 1.36 -27.37 7.05
C GLU A 17 1.60 -26.45 5.83
N GLY A 18 1.54 -25.12 6.01
CA GLY A 18 1.81 -24.13 4.97
C GLY A 18 0.67 -23.90 3.97
N PHE A 19 -0.49 -24.55 4.14
CA PHE A 19 -1.64 -24.41 3.23
C PHE A 19 -2.33 -23.05 3.27
N LEU A 20 -2.14 -22.29 4.36
CA LEU A 20 -2.71 -20.95 4.54
C LEU A 20 -1.68 -19.82 4.45
N MET A 21 -0.44 -20.13 4.01
CA MET A 21 0.61 -19.14 3.80
C MET A 21 0.48 -18.47 2.44
N ILE A 22 0.80 -17.18 2.38
CA ILE A 22 0.98 -16.48 1.12
C ILE A 22 2.41 -16.77 0.68
N THR A 23 2.63 -17.01 -0.61
CA THR A 23 3.99 -17.31 -1.08
C THR A 23 4.89 -16.08 -0.95
N ASP A 24 6.13 -16.26 -0.50
CA ASP A 24 7.14 -15.19 -0.42
C ASP A 24 7.23 -14.41 -1.76
N GLU A 25 7.16 -15.13 -2.89
CA GLU A 25 7.16 -14.54 -4.23
C GLU A 25 5.97 -13.60 -4.49
N PHE A 26 4.76 -13.96 -4.04
CA PHE A 26 3.61 -13.08 -4.17
C PHE A 26 3.76 -11.85 -3.29
N ILE A 27 4.25 -12.01 -2.05
CA ILE A 27 4.48 -10.88 -1.14
C ILE A 27 5.55 -9.94 -1.73
N ASP A 28 6.62 -10.47 -2.32
CA ASP A 28 7.66 -9.69 -3.00
C ASP A 28 7.09 -8.90 -4.19
N GLN A 29 6.33 -9.55 -5.08
CA GLN A 29 5.70 -8.86 -6.22
C GLN A 29 4.72 -7.78 -5.76
N LEU A 30 3.99 -8.01 -4.67
CA LEU A 30 3.07 -7.04 -4.11
C LEU A 30 3.82 -5.82 -3.56
N ILE A 31 4.88 -6.02 -2.76
CA ILE A 31 5.71 -4.93 -2.24
C ILE A 31 6.34 -4.11 -3.37
N ILE A 32 6.91 -4.77 -4.38
CA ILE A 32 7.49 -4.10 -5.56
C ILE A 32 6.44 -3.23 -6.25
N THR A 33 5.24 -3.77 -6.46
CA THR A 33 4.15 -3.05 -7.11
C THR A 33 3.70 -1.83 -6.30
N LEU A 34 3.59 -1.98 -4.98
CA LEU A 34 3.21 -0.89 -4.08
C LEU A 34 4.26 0.24 -4.08
N HIS A 35 5.56 -0.10 -4.06
CA HIS A 35 6.63 0.89 -4.18
C HIS A 35 6.64 1.62 -5.53
N ALA A 36 6.38 0.90 -6.63
CA ALA A 36 6.24 1.51 -7.95
C ALA A 36 5.07 2.51 -7.98
N ASN A 37 3.94 2.18 -7.34
CA ASN A 37 2.79 3.08 -7.23
C ASN A 37 3.09 4.32 -6.39
N VAL A 38 3.78 4.18 -5.25
CA VAL A 38 4.25 5.33 -4.44
C VAL A 38 5.12 6.26 -5.28
N THR A 39 6.05 5.70 -6.04
CA THR A 39 6.96 6.46 -6.91
C THR A 39 6.16 7.23 -7.98
N ALA A 40 5.23 6.55 -8.67
CA ALA A 40 4.39 7.18 -9.69
C ALA A 40 3.53 8.33 -9.12
N ILE A 41 2.94 8.14 -7.93
CA ILE A 41 2.12 9.16 -7.27
C ILE A 41 2.95 10.36 -6.85
N ASN A 42 4.16 10.13 -6.33
CA ASN A 42 5.06 11.22 -5.96
C ASN A 42 5.45 12.05 -7.20
N SER A 43 5.79 11.39 -8.32
CA SER A 43 6.06 12.09 -9.59
C SER A 43 4.85 12.89 -10.09
N LEU A 44 3.64 12.34 -10.00
CA LEU A 44 2.42 13.07 -10.34
C LEU A 44 2.18 14.28 -9.42
N THR A 45 2.50 14.13 -8.14
CA THR A 45 2.40 15.21 -7.16
C THR A 45 3.32 16.37 -7.54
N GLU A 46 4.56 16.09 -7.91
CA GLU A 46 5.51 17.11 -8.37
C GLU A 46 5.02 17.83 -9.63
N ILE A 47 4.46 17.10 -10.60
CA ILE A 47 3.88 17.69 -11.81
C ILE A 47 2.77 18.69 -11.45
N VAL A 48 1.82 18.28 -10.60
CA VAL A 48 0.70 19.15 -10.20
C VAL A 48 1.20 20.37 -9.39
N GLU A 49 2.23 20.19 -8.55
CA GLU A 49 2.86 21.31 -7.84
C GLU A 49 3.52 22.31 -8.80
N VAL A 50 4.19 21.83 -9.86
CA VAL A 50 4.78 22.68 -10.90
C VAL A 50 3.69 23.41 -11.69
N GLU A 51 2.62 22.73 -12.08
CA GLU A 51 1.47 23.34 -12.77
C GLU A 51 0.84 24.46 -11.93
N ASN A 52 0.65 24.23 -10.63
CA ASN A 52 0.14 25.24 -9.71
C ASN A 52 1.06 26.47 -9.61
N LYS A 53 2.39 26.26 -9.56
CA LYS A 53 3.37 27.36 -9.58
C LYS A 53 3.29 28.15 -10.90
N MET A 54 3.15 27.47 -12.03
CA MET A 54 2.99 28.12 -13.34
C MET A 54 1.70 28.94 -13.42
N LEU A 55 0.59 28.43 -12.91
CA LEU A 55 -0.68 29.18 -12.85
C LEU A 55 -0.53 30.43 -12.00
N ALA A 56 0.08 30.31 -10.81
CA ALA A 56 0.34 31.44 -9.93
C ALA A 56 1.21 32.52 -10.60
N LEU A 57 2.27 32.12 -11.33
CA LEU A 57 3.12 33.04 -12.09
C LEU A 57 2.36 33.78 -13.21
N ARG A 58 1.33 33.16 -13.78
CA ARG A 58 0.44 33.80 -14.77
C ARG A 58 -0.66 34.66 -14.14
N GLY A 59 -0.71 34.77 -12.82
CA GLY A 59 -1.78 35.47 -12.10
C GLY A 59 -3.11 34.71 -12.06
N SER A 60 -3.10 33.42 -12.42
CA SER A 60 -4.26 32.53 -12.34
C SER A 60 -4.31 31.83 -10.98
N LEU A 61 -5.53 31.52 -10.52
CA LEU A 61 -5.73 30.73 -9.30
C LEU A 61 -5.14 29.31 -9.47
N PRO A 62 -4.33 28.82 -8.51
CA PRO A 62 -3.90 27.43 -8.50
C PRO A 62 -5.11 26.51 -8.27
N THR A 63 -5.37 25.58 -9.19
CA THR A 63 -6.52 24.67 -9.13
C THR A 63 -6.18 23.27 -8.63
N GLY A 64 -4.90 22.90 -8.60
CA GLY A 64 -4.44 21.56 -8.26
C GLY A 64 -4.07 21.35 -6.79
N SER A 65 -4.22 22.34 -5.90
CA SER A 65 -3.77 22.24 -4.50
C SER A 65 -4.45 21.09 -3.73
N ARG A 66 -5.77 20.93 -3.89
CA ARG A 66 -6.50 19.78 -3.30
C ARG A 66 -6.09 18.43 -3.90
N GLN A 67 -5.64 18.42 -5.16
CA GLN A 67 -5.15 17.21 -5.82
C GLN A 67 -3.80 16.80 -5.23
N VAL A 68 -2.90 17.76 -4.96
CA VAL A 68 -1.61 17.51 -4.29
C VAL A 68 -1.81 16.85 -2.92
N ASP A 69 -2.71 17.38 -2.08
CA ASP A 69 -2.97 16.81 -0.76
C ASP A 69 -3.56 15.40 -0.85
N SER A 70 -4.45 15.18 -1.81
CA SER A 70 -5.04 13.85 -2.06
C SER A 70 -4.00 12.84 -2.52
N LEU A 71 -3.07 13.24 -3.39
CA LEU A 71 -1.99 12.39 -3.87
C LEU A 71 -0.99 12.06 -2.75
N LYS A 72 -0.62 13.04 -1.92
CA LYS A 72 0.22 12.82 -0.74
C LYS A 72 -0.42 11.83 0.23
N GLY A 73 -1.70 12.01 0.53
CA GLY A 73 -2.45 11.08 1.39
C GLY A 73 -2.53 9.66 0.81
N LEU A 74 -2.72 9.52 -0.51
CA LEU A 74 -2.72 8.22 -1.17
C LEU A 74 -1.34 7.55 -1.12
N SER A 75 -0.27 8.31 -1.35
CA SER A 75 1.12 7.85 -1.27
C SER A 75 1.43 7.25 0.12
N THR A 76 1.05 7.96 1.19
CA THR A 76 1.19 7.46 2.57
C THR A 76 0.45 6.15 2.81
N ARG A 77 -0.81 6.05 2.39
CA ARG A 77 -1.62 4.84 2.58
C ARG A 77 -1.04 3.62 1.84
N ILE A 78 -0.50 3.82 0.64
CA ILE A 78 0.12 2.73 -0.12
C ILE A 78 1.41 2.27 0.56
N ALA A 79 2.20 3.20 1.10
CA ALA A 79 3.40 2.86 1.88
C ALA A 79 3.05 2.08 3.16
N GLU A 80 1.98 2.46 3.86
CA GLU A 80 1.48 1.73 5.03
C GLU A 80 1.03 0.29 4.66
N ILE A 81 0.36 0.12 3.52
CA ILE A 81 -0.02 -1.21 3.03
C ILE A 81 1.22 -2.05 2.72
N ALA A 82 2.25 -1.48 2.08
CA ALA A 82 3.49 -2.20 1.79
C ALA A 82 4.17 -2.69 3.08
N PHE A 83 4.22 -1.84 4.10
CA PHE A 83 4.73 -2.20 5.42
C PHE A 83 3.92 -3.31 6.09
N ASN A 84 2.59 -3.24 6.04
CA ASN A 84 1.74 -4.29 6.63
C ASN A 84 1.91 -5.63 5.89
N VAL A 85 2.07 -5.61 4.57
CA VAL A 85 2.32 -6.80 3.75
C VAL A 85 3.67 -7.45 4.11
N GLU A 86 4.69 -6.65 4.40
CA GLU A 86 5.95 -7.13 4.95
C GLU A 86 5.77 -7.75 6.34
N GLY A 87 4.96 -7.13 7.21
CA GLY A 87 4.61 -7.71 8.53
C GLY A 87 3.94 -9.08 8.44
N VAL A 88 3.05 -9.31 7.46
CA VAL A 88 2.44 -10.63 7.22
C VAL A 88 3.48 -11.70 6.90
N ARG A 89 4.56 -11.34 6.21
CA ARG A 89 5.67 -12.25 5.91
C ARG A 89 6.42 -12.65 7.19
N ASP A 90 6.69 -11.67 8.04
CA ASP A 90 7.35 -11.89 9.32
C ASP A 90 6.50 -12.74 10.27
N GLU A 91 5.17 -12.58 10.24
CA GLU A 91 4.23 -13.41 11.01
C GLU A 91 4.10 -14.85 10.50
N GLN A 92 4.41 -15.10 9.22
CA GLN A 92 4.37 -16.44 8.61
C GLN A 92 5.67 -17.25 8.81
N ARG A 93 6.73 -16.65 9.39
CA ARG A 93 8.02 -17.28 9.66
C ARG A 93 8.22 -17.63 11.14
#